data_AF-A0A2L2XXH3-F1
#
_entry.id   AF-A0A2L2XXH3-F1
#
_cell.length_a   1.000
_cell.length_b   1.000
_cell.length_c   1.000
_cell.angle_alpha   90.00
_cell.angle_beta   90.00
_cell.angle_gamma   90.00
#
_symmetry.space_group_name_H-M   'P 1'
#
loop_
_entity.id
_entity.type
_entity.pdbx_description
1 polymer ?
#
loop_
_entity_poly.entity_id
_entity_poly.type
_entity_poly.pdbx_seq_one_letter_code
_entity_poly.pdbx_strand_id
1 'polypeptide(L)' 'SEATASWHIPEDVKPGKYRIRHFGSSKSMFQRITSYDGASRIFTVESKTA' A
#
# COMPACT_ATOMS: atom_id res chain seq x y z
N SER A 1 -0.65 -15.57 7.12
CA SER A 1 -0.30 -15.05 5.79
C SER A 1 0.10 -13.60 5.95
N GLU A 2 1.03 -13.12 5.13
CA GLU A 2 1.54 -11.75 5.12
C GLU A 2 1.61 -11.26 3.67
N ALA A 3 1.42 -9.95 3.46
CA ALA A 3 1.56 -9.31 2.16
C ALA A 3 2.54 -8.14 2.28
N THR A 4 3.64 -8.20 1.51
CA THR A 4 4.67 -7.16 1.47
C THR A 4 4.50 -6.32 0.22
N ALA A 5 4.39 -5.01 0.39
CA ALA A 5 4.33 -4.05 -0.71
C ALA A 5 5.52 -3.09 -0.60
N SER A 6 6.28 -2.96 -1.69
CA SER A 6 7.40 -2.02 -1.79
C SER A 6 7.16 -1.03 -2.93
N TRP A 7 7.55 0.22 -2.70
CA TRP A 7 7.53 1.27 -3.71
C TRP A 7 8.89 1.95 -3.74
N HIS A 8 9.61 1.77 -4.85
CA HIS A 8 10.82 2.52 -5.12
C HIS A 8 10.40 3.89 -5.66
N ILE A 9 10.55 4.91 -4.82
CA ILE A 9 10.14 6.28 -5.15
C ILE A 9 11.03 6.79 -6.31
N PRO A 10 10.47 7.11 -7.48
CA PRO A 10 11.23 7.64 -8.60
C PRO A 10 11.67 9.10 -8.35
N GLU A 11 12.67 9.58 -9.08
CA GLU A 11 13.27 10.90 -8.83
C GLU A 11 12.35 12.08 -9.15
N ASP A 12 11.43 11.91 -10.09
CA ASP A 12 10.48 12.90 -10.57
C ASP A 12 9.15 12.89 -9.79
N VAL A 13 9.07 12.10 -8.72
CA VAL A 13 7.84 12.06 -7.93
C VAL A 13 7.57 13.42 -7.32
N LYS A 14 6.31 13.83 -7.37
CA LYS A 14 5.88 15.08 -6.73
C LYS A 14 5.96 14.94 -5.21
N PRO A 15 6.55 15.90 -4.49
CA PRO A 15 6.44 15.92 -3.03
C PRO A 15 4.98 15.96 -2.59
N GLY A 16 4.66 15.26 -1.50
CA GLY A 16 3.28 15.17 -1.04
C GLY A 16 3.03 14.09 0.00
N LYS A 17 1.77 13.94 0.38
CA LYS A 17 1.32 12.90 1.32
C LYS A 17 0.84 11.68 0.53
N TYR A 18 1.41 10.53 0.83
CA TYR A 18 1.15 9.25 0.18
C TYR A 18 0.74 8.20 1.21
N ARG A 19 0.18 7.09 0.72
CA ARG A 19 -0.06 5.87 1.48
C ARG A 19 -0.04 4.67 0.54
N ILE A 20 0.30 3.50 1.06
CA ILE A 20 0.13 2.23 0.33
C ILE A 20 -1.24 1.67 0.69
N ARG A 21 -2.02 1.27 -0.33
CA ARG A 21 -3.28 0.52 -0.14
C ARG A 21 -3.10 -0.91 -0.59
N HIS A 22 -3.63 -1.84 0.20
CA HIS A 22 -3.65 -3.26 -0.07
C HIS A 22 -5.09 -3.71 -0.31
N PHE A 23 -5.31 -4.53 -1.33
CA PHE A 23 -6.59 -5.15 -1.65
C PHE A 23 -6.38 -6.64 -1.81
N GLY A 24 -7.11 -7.43 -1.04
CA GLY A 24 -6.97 -8.88 -1.02
C GLY A 24 -8.31 -9.59 -0.99
N SER A 25 -8.26 -10.92 -1.05
CA SER A 25 -9.41 -11.79 -0.83
C SER A 25 -9.00 -12.92 0.10
N SER A 26 -9.90 -13.30 1.00
CA SER A 26 -9.73 -14.44 1.90
C SER A 26 -10.79 -15.48 1.61
N LYS A 27 -10.46 -16.75 1.87
CA LYS A 27 -11.37 -17.86 1.71
C LYS A 27 -11.72 -18.43 3.09
N SER A 28 -13.00 -18.43 3.41
CA SER A 28 -13.51 -19.01 4.66
C SER A 28 -13.47 -20.55 4.61
N MET A 29 -13.59 -21.20 5.77
CA MET A 29 -13.71 -22.66 5.83
C MET A 29 -14.91 -23.19 5.05
N PHE A 30 -15.99 -22.40 4.93
CA PHE A 30 -17.18 -22.70 4.13
C PHE A 30 -17.03 -22.31 2.64
N GLN A 31 -15.81 -22.20 2.13
CA GLN A 31 -15.48 -21.91 0.73
C GLN A 31 -15.93 -20.54 0.20
N ARG A 32 -16.59 -19.70 1.01
CA ARG A 32 -16.92 -18.31 0.66
C ARG A 32 -15.63 -17.49 0.50
N ILE A 33 -15.53 -16.76 -0.61
CA ILE A 33 -14.48 -15.77 -0.88
C ILE A 33 -14.99 -14.39 -0.49
N THR A 34 -14.21 -13.65 0.30
CA THR A 34 -14.56 -12.30 0.75
C THR A 34 -13.41 -11.35 0.50
N SER A 35 -13.67 -10.22 -0.15
CA SER A 35 -12.67 -9.16 -0.34
C SER A 35 -12.40 -8.42 0.97
N TYR A 36 -11.17 -7.96 1.14
CA TYR A 36 -10.78 -7.08 2.23
C TYR A 36 -9.75 -6.05 1.72
N ASP A 37 -9.68 -4.90 2.37
CA ASP A 37 -8.68 -3.88 2.08
C ASP A 37 -7.96 -3.42 3.34
N GLY A 38 -6.79 -2.83 3.14
CA GLY A 38 -5.95 -2.25 4.18
C GLY A 38 -5.23 -1.03 3.66
N ALA A 39 -4.79 -0.17 4.57
CA ALA A 39 -4.00 0.99 4.24
C ALA A 39 -2.87 1.19 5.26
N SER A 40 -1.69 1.56 4.78
CA SER A 40 -0.64 2.08 5.65
C SER A 40 -1.08 3.39 6.29
N ARG A 41 -0.37 3.82 7.33
CA ARG A 41 -0.38 5.23 7.74
C ARG A 41 0.05 6.11 6.56
N ILE A 42 -0.40 7.36 6.58
CA ILE A 42 0.09 8.37 5.63
C ILE A 42 1.57 8.64 5.93
N PHE A 43 2.38 8.75 4.88
CA PHE A 43 3.76 9.19 4.93
C PHE A 43 3.98 10.34 3.94
N THR A 44 4.98 11.18 4.22
CA THR A 44 5.33 12.31 3.36
C THR A 44 6.50 11.90 2.47
N VAL A 45 6.39 12.21 1.18
CA VAL A 45 7.52 12.23 0.26
C VAL A 45 7.97 13.67 0.10
N GLU A 46 9.24 13.91 0.40
CA GLU A 46 9.86 15.22 0.28
C GLU A 46 10.59 15.33 -1.06
N SER A 47 10.78 16.56 -1.54
CA SER A 47 11.69 16.80 -2.67
C SER A 47 13.10 16.40 -2.28
N LYS A 48 13.85 15.77 -3.19
CA LYS A 48 15.30 15.64 -2.99
C LYS A 48 15.89 17.05 -2.85
N THR A 49 16.35 17.39 -1.66
CA THR A 49 17.25 18.54 -1.48
C THR A 49 18.61 18.11 -2.01
N ALA A 50 19.11 18.83 -3.01
CA ALA A 50 20.47 18.64 -3.54
C ALA A 50 21.52 19.13 -2.53
#